data_AF-A0A3D3EY80-F1
#
_entry.id   AF-A0A3D3EY80-F1
#
_cell.length_a   1.000
_cell.length_b   1.000
_cell.length_c   1.000
_cell.angle_alpha   90.00
_cell.angle_beta   90.00
_cell.angle_gamma   90.00
#
_symmetry.space_group_name_H-M   'P 1'
#
loop_
_entity.id
_entity.type
_entity.pdbx_description
1 polymer ?
#
loop_
_entity_poly.entity_id
_entity_poly.type
_entity_poly.pdbx_seq_one_letter_code
_entity_poly.pdbx_strand_id
1 'polypeptide(L)' 'IYDINGNLVYKDTKNDLKFDLELDSEDLSSGVYVVHVKSGGKQKSVKFAVEK' A
#
# COMPACT_ATOMS: atom_id res chain seq x y z
N ILE A 1 3.38 -0.53 -1.29
CA ILE A 1 3.09 -0.52 0.15
C ILE A 1 4.38 -0.85 0.85
N TYR A 2 4.71 -0.07 1.87
CA TYR A 2 5.93 -0.24 2.64
C TYR A 2 5.55 -0.52 4.09
N ASP A 3 6.34 -1.34 4.78
CA ASP A 3 6.27 -1.44 6.24
C ASP A 3 6.90 -0.19 6.89
N ILE A 4 6.80 -0.08 8.22
CA ILE A 4 7.36 1.06 8.97
C ILE A 4 8.89 1.12 8.96
N ASN A 5 9.56 0.01 8.63
CA ASN A 5 11.01 -0.04 8.47
C ASN A 5 11.45 0.42 7.07
N GLY A 6 10.49 0.69 6.17
CA GLY A 6 10.74 1.12 4.80
C GLY A 6 10.92 -0.04 3.80
N ASN A 7 10.65 -1.29 4.21
CA ASN A 7 10.71 -2.43 3.30
C ASN A 7 9.48 -2.45 2.40
N LEU A 8 9.67 -2.72 1.11
CA LEU A 8 8.58 -2.87 0.15
C LEU A 8 7.90 -4.22 0.37
N VAL A 9 6.62 -4.21 0.78
CA VAL A 9 5.84 -5.43 1.02
C VAL A 9 4.91 -5.78 -0.14
N TYR A 10 4.43 -4.78 -0.88
CA TYR A 10 3.54 -5.00 -2.02
C TYR A 10 3.76 -3.92 -3.08
N LYS A 11 3.77 -4.32 -4.35
CA LYS A 11 3.86 -3.40 -5.49
C LYS A 11 2.98 -3.91 -6.62
N ASP A 12 2.14 -3.01 -7.13
CA ASP A 12 1.34 -3.26 -8.32
C ASP A 12 1.38 -2.03 -9.23
N THR A 13 1.18 -2.23 -10.52
CA THR A 13 1.09 -1.18 -11.54
C THR A 13 -0.14 -1.43 -12.40
N LYS A 14 -1.15 -0.60 -12.22
CA LYS A 14 -2.38 -0.63 -13.02
C LYS A 14 -2.34 0.47 -14.08
N ASN A 15 -2.78 0.15 -15.29
CA ASN A 15 -2.97 1.12 -16.38
C ASN A 15 -4.40 1.69 -16.41
N ASP A 16 -5.29 1.22 -15.53
CA ASP A 16 -6.67 1.67 -15.48
C ASP A 16 -6.84 2.95 -14.64
N LEU A 17 -7.70 3.85 -15.12
CA LEU A 17 -7.99 5.14 -14.47
C LEU A 17 -8.78 5.00 -13.16
N LYS A 18 -9.45 3.86 -12.96
CA LYS A 18 -10.11 3.49 -11.72
C LYS A 18 -9.74 2.04 -11.42
N PHE A 19 -9.12 1.83 -10.27
CA PHE A 19 -8.84 0.50 -9.75
C PHE A 19 -9.15 0.49 -8.27
N ASP A 20 -9.70 -0.62 -7.82
CA ASP A 20 -9.78 -0.95 -6.41
C ASP A 20 -8.57 -1.81 -6.06
N LEU A 21 -7.91 -1.47 -4.95
CA LEU A 21 -6.84 -2.26 -4.37
C LEU A 21 -7.39 -2.95 -3.14
N GLU A 22 -7.52 -4.26 -3.23
CA GLU A 22 -7.87 -5.11 -2.11
C GLU A 22 -6.60 -5.79 -1.60
N LEU A 23 -6.44 -5.81 -0.27
CA LEU A 23 -5.31 -6.44 0.42
C LEU A 23 -5.89 -7.29 1.53
N ASP A 24 -5.49 -8.55 1.57
CA ASP A 24 -5.83 -9.40 2.70
C ASP A 24 -4.96 -9.02 3.90
N SER A 25 -5.59 -8.85 5.07
CA SER A 25 -4.86 -8.60 6.30
C SER A 25 -4.11 -9.84 6.79
N GLU A 26 -4.48 -11.04 6.31
CA GLU A 26 -3.76 -12.27 6.61
C GLU A 26 -2.32 -12.24 6.07
N ASP A 27 -2.13 -11.68 4.87
CA ASP A 27 -0.83 -11.54 4.19
C ASP A 27 0.09 -10.49 4.84
N LEU A 28 -0.45 -9.64 5.73
CA LEU A 28 0.30 -8.62 6.46
C LEU A 28 0.54 -9.06 7.90
N SER A 29 1.70 -8.71 8.43
CA SER A 29 1.97 -8.85 9.87
C SER A 29 1.30 -7.70 10.64
N SER A 30 1.12 -7.86 11.95
CA SER A 30 0.67 -6.74 12.79
C SER A 30 1.69 -5.60 12.72
N GLY A 31 1.24 -4.37 12.49
CA GLY A 31 2.14 -3.24 12.33
C GLY A 31 1.54 -2.08 11.54
N VAL A 32 2.38 -1.08 11.28
CA VAL A 32 2.01 0.13 10.53
C VAL A 32 2.60 0.07 9.13
N TYR A 33 1.77 0.45 8.16
CA TYR A 33 2.09 0.39 6.74
C TYR A 33 1.82 1.72 6.06
N VAL A 34 2.56 1.97 4.97
CA VAL A 34 2.43 3.16 4.14
C VAL A 34 2.10 2.76 2.70
N VAL A 35 0.92 3.16 2.22
CA VAL A 35 0.55 3.03 0.81
C VAL A 35 1.04 4.26 0.06
N HIS A 36 1.82 4.05 -1.00
CA HIS A 36 2.17 5.09 -1.96
C HIS A 36 1.43 4.83 -3.27
N VAL A 37 0.57 5.78 -3.66
CA VAL A 37 -0.13 5.75 -4.94
C VAL A 37 0.48 6.82 -5.83
N LYS A 38 1.08 6.40 -6.96
CA LYS A 38 1.61 7.28 -7.98
C LYS A 38 0.71 7.22 -9.20
N SER A 39 0.25 8.37 -9.68
CA SER A 39 -0.53 8.48 -10.91
C SER A 39 -0.11 9.74 -11.65
N GLY A 40 0.41 9.56 -12.87
CA GLY A 40 1.14 10.62 -13.58
C GLY A 40 2.30 11.18 -12.74
N GLY A 41 2.48 12.50 -12.76
CA GLY A 41 3.49 13.21 -11.95
C GLY A 41 3.09 13.47 -10.49
N LYS A 42 1.96 12.93 -10.01
CA LYS A 42 1.46 13.13 -8.64
C LYS A 42 1.65 11.87 -7.80
N GLN A 43 2.01 12.06 -6.53
CA GLN A 43 2.11 11.00 -5.53
C GLN A 43 1.19 11.34 -4.35
N LYS A 44 0.43 10.35 -3.88
CA LYS A 44 -0.30 10.39 -2.61
C LYS A 44 0.21 9.29 -1.69
N SER A 45 0.15 9.56 -0.39
CA SER A 45 0.56 8.61 0.64
C SER A 45 -0.53 8.48 1.70
N VAL A 46 -0.82 7.26 2.14
CA VAL A 46 -1.76 6.96 3.22
C VAL A 46 -1.09 6.00 4.20
N LYS A 47 -1.30 6.20 5.49
CA LYS A 47 -0.83 5.30 6.55
C LYS A 47 -2.01 4.54 7.14
N PHE A 48 -1.80 3.26 7.45
CA PHE A 48 -2.78 2.42 8.12
C PHE A 48 -2.08 1.45 9.08
N ALA A 49 -2.82 0.96 10.07
CA ALA A 49 -2.36 -0.05 11.01
C ALA A 49 -3.11 -1.36 10.76
N VAL A 50 -2.42 -2.48 10.95
CA VAL A 50 -2.97 -3.84 10.95
C VAL A 50 -2.78 -4.39 12.36
N GLU A 51 -3.87 -4.79 13.00
CA GLU A 51 -3.90 -5.47 14.29
C GLU A 51 -4.51 -6.86 14.09
N LYS A 52 -3.96 -7.87 14.78
CA LYS A 52 -4.44 -9.25 14.76
C LYS A 52 -4.74 -9.68 16.19
#